data_AF-A0A067FV31-F1
#
_entry.id   AF-A0A067FV31-F1
#
_cell.length_a   1.000
_cell.length_b   1.000
_cell.length_c   1.000
_cell.angle_alpha   90.00
_cell.angle_beta   90.00
_cell.angle_gamma   90.00
#
_symmetry.space_group_name_H-M   'P 1'
#
loop_
_entity.id
_entity.type
_entity.pdbx_description
1 polymer ?
#
loop_
_entity_poly.entity_id
_entity_poly.type
_entity_poly.pdbx_seq_one_letter_code
_entity_poly.pdbx_strand_id
1 'polypeptide(L)'
;MAAVSAAVSLPTSKSTSLPTRTSIISPDRITFRKVPFYYKDVSTGGRVVSVRAQVTTEAPAKVEKESKKMEEGVIVNKFKPKTPYIGRCLLNTKITGDDAPGETWHMVFSTEGEVPYKEGQSIGVIADGVDKNAKPHKLRLYSIASSALGDFGDSKTVSLCVKRLVYTNENGEIVKGVCSNFLCDLKPGAEVKITGPVGKEMLMPRDPNATVIMLATGTGIAPFRGFLWKMFFEKHEDYK
;
A
#
# COMPACT_ATOMS: atom_id res chain seq x y z
N MET A 1 -24.78 -22.01 38.77
CA MET A 1 -26.06 -21.43 38.29
C MET A 1 -25.82 -19.96 37.99
N ALA A 2 -26.32 -19.35 36.92
CA ALA A 2 -27.09 -19.88 35.79
C ALA A 2 -26.59 -19.21 34.50
N ALA A 3 -26.56 -19.95 33.38
CA ALA A 3 -26.23 -19.40 32.07
C ALA A 3 -27.52 -19.12 31.30
N VAL A 4 -27.66 -17.92 30.75
CA VAL A 4 -28.81 -17.52 29.91
C VAL A 4 -28.38 -17.59 28.46
N SER A 5 -28.93 -18.55 27.72
CA SER A 5 -28.64 -18.77 26.31
C SER A 5 -29.77 -18.17 25.46
N ALA A 6 -29.43 -17.33 24.48
CA ALA A 6 -30.37 -16.73 23.55
C ALA A 6 -29.97 -17.08 22.11
N ALA A 7 -30.81 -17.84 21.42
CA ALA A 7 -30.61 -18.24 20.03
C ALA A 7 -31.44 -17.36 19.09
N VAL A 8 -30.86 -16.95 17.96
CA VAL A 8 -31.59 -16.27 16.87
C VAL A 8 -31.30 -17.01 15.56
N SER A 9 -32.36 -17.39 14.85
CA SER A 9 -32.34 -18.32 13.74
C SER A 9 -32.26 -17.63 12.37
N LEU A 10 -31.46 -18.19 11.46
CA LEU A 10 -31.40 -17.83 10.04
C LEU A 10 -32.37 -18.69 9.22
N PRO A 11 -33.21 -18.11 8.34
CA PRO A 11 -34.00 -18.89 7.39
C PRO A 11 -33.17 -19.24 6.14
N THR A 12 -32.82 -20.50 6.00
CA THR A 12 -32.30 -21.09 4.75
C THR A 12 -33.43 -21.61 3.86
N SER A 13 -33.39 -21.38 2.56
CA SER A 13 -34.28 -22.05 1.59
C SER A 13 -33.49 -22.77 0.49
N LYS A 14 -33.83 -24.06 0.26
CA LYS A 14 -33.30 -24.89 -0.83
C LYS A 14 -34.44 -25.43 -1.70
N SER A 15 -34.32 -25.15 -3.01
CA SER A 15 -34.68 -25.98 -4.19
C SER A 15 -35.50 -27.28 -4.02
N THR A 16 -36.62 -27.39 -4.76
CA THR A 16 -37.01 -28.51 -5.68
C THR A 16 -38.22 -28.07 -6.55
N SER A 17 -38.12 -28.00 -7.90
CA SER A 17 -38.71 -28.92 -8.93
C SER A 17 -40.28 -28.89 -9.04
N LEU A 18 -41.03 -29.07 -10.15
CA LEU A 18 -40.97 -29.49 -11.59
C LEU A 18 -42.28 -28.92 -12.29
N PRO A 19 -42.69 -29.14 -13.58
CA PRO A 19 -42.04 -29.62 -14.82
C PRO A 19 -42.29 -28.75 -16.11
N THR A 20 -41.94 -29.32 -17.29
CA THR A 20 -41.81 -28.83 -18.68
C THR A 20 -43.09 -28.49 -19.50
N ARG A 21 -43.06 -27.50 -20.45
CA ARG A 21 -43.12 -27.67 -21.96
C ARG A 21 -43.34 -26.37 -22.81
N THR A 22 -42.47 -26.13 -23.82
CA THR A 22 -42.65 -25.37 -25.13
C THR A 22 -43.27 -23.94 -25.17
N SER A 23 -42.99 -23.02 -26.11
CA SER A 23 -42.52 -23.13 -27.52
C SER A 23 -41.63 -21.95 -28.01
N ILE A 24 -41.24 -21.98 -29.29
CA ILE A 24 -40.25 -21.15 -30.02
C ILE A 24 -40.84 -19.81 -30.53
N ILE A 25 -40.00 -18.76 -30.67
CA ILE A 25 -40.04 -17.71 -31.73
C ILE A 25 -38.65 -17.05 -31.87
N SER A 26 -38.23 -16.72 -33.09
CA SER A 26 -36.97 -16.04 -33.45
C SER A 26 -37.15 -14.52 -33.68
N PRO A 27 -36.07 -13.73 -33.81
CA PRO A 27 -36.03 -12.78 -34.94
C PRO A 27 -34.66 -12.59 -35.63
N ASP A 28 -34.74 -11.84 -36.73
CA ASP A 28 -33.83 -11.68 -37.88
C ASP A 28 -32.39 -11.19 -37.69
N ARG A 29 -31.60 -11.37 -38.76
CA ARG A 29 -30.16 -11.09 -38.87
C ARG A 29 -29.90 -10.08 -40.01
N ILE A 30 -29.31 -8.94 -39.69
CA ILE A 30 -29.01 -7.87 -40.67
C ILE A 30 -27.72 -8.15 -41.45
N THR A 31 -27.76 -7.88 -42.76
CA THR A 31 -26.74 -8.20 -43.76
C THR A 31 -25.67 -7.11 -43.89
N PHE A 32 -24.40 -7.49 -44.08
CA PHE A 32 -23.36 -6.60 -44.61
C PHE A 32 -22.78 -7.15 -45.92
N ARG A 33 -22.70 -6.29 -46.95
CA ARG A 33 -22.20 -6.64 -48.30
C ARG A 33 -20.67 -6.79 -48.31
N LYS A 34 -20.16 -7.71 -49.12
CA LYS A 34 -18.76 -7.77 -49.57
C LYS A 34 -18.70 -7.80 -51.10
N VAL A 35 -17.80 -7.02 -51.68
CA VAL A 35 -17.58 -6.87 -53.13
C VAL A 35 -16.64 -8.00 -53.61
N PRO A 36 -16.83 -8.59 -54.81
CA PRO A 36 -16.09 -9.78 -55.22
C PRO A 36 -14.70 -9.45 -55.78
N PHE A 37 -13.75 -10.36 -55.54
CA PHE A 37 -12.51 -10.48 -56.31
C PHE A 37 -12.55 -11.80 -57.08
N TYR A 38 -12.17 -11.76 -58.36
CA TYR A 38 -12.17 -12.92 -59.25
C TYR A 38 -11.09 -13.94 -58.82
N TYR A 39 -11.47 -15.22 -58.80
CA TYR A 39 -10.52 -16.33 -58.83
C TYR A 39 -10.51 -16.97 -60.22
N LYS A 40 -9.33 -17.42 -60.65
CA LYS A 40 -9.12 -18.27 -61.82
C LYS A 40 -8.38 -19.50 -61.31
N ASP A 41 -8.99 -20.67 -61.40
CA ASP A 41 -8.40 -21.91 -60.92
C ASP A 41 -7.29 -22.41 -61.85
N VAL A 42 -6.15 -22.76 -61.26
CA VAL A 42 -5.18 -23.71 -61.81
C VAL A 42 -4.68 -24.57 -60.66
N SER A 43 -4.79 -25.89 -60.79
CA SER A 43 -4.25 -26.82 -59.80
C SER A 43 -2.83 -27.25 -60.17
N THR A 44 -2.00 -27.50 -59.15
CA THR A 44 -0.93 -28.52 -59.20
C THR A 44 -0.62 -28.94 -57.76
N GLY A 45 -0.31 -30.23 -57.55
CA GLY A 45 -0.31 -30.85 -56.23
C GLY A 45 0.94 -30.59 -55.38
N GLY A 46 0.73 -30.49 -54.07
CA GLY A 46 1.78 -30.51 -53.06
C GLY A 46 1.18 -30.58 -51.64
N ARG A 47 1.69 -31.48 -50.79
CA ARG A 47 1.29 -31.53 -49.37
C ARG A 47 1.85 -30.31 -48.65
N VAL A 48 1.00 -29.31 -48.36
CA VAL A 48 1.39 -28.16 -47.54
C VAL A 48 1.24 -28.53 -46.05
N VAL A 49 2.36 -28.79 -45.38
CA VAL A 49 2.41 -28.89 -43.92
C VAL A 49 2.58 -27.47 -43.36
N SER A 50 1.62 -26.98 -42.57
CA SER A 50 1.72 -25.68 -41.92
C SER A 50 2.62 -25.74 -40.69
N VAL A 51 3.93 -25.56 -40.89
CA VAL A 51 4.87 -25.36 -39.78
C VAL A 51 4.61 -23.99 -39.16
N ARG A 52 3.89 -23.96 -38.04
CA ARG A 52 3.59 -22.74 -37.28
C ARG A 52 4.79 -22.39 -36.40
N ALA A 53 5.78 -21.70 -36.97
CA ALA A 53 6.93 -21.22 -36.23
C ALA A 53 6.50 -20.25 -35.11
N GLN A 54 6.63 -20.65 -33.85
CA GLN A 54 6.57 -19.73 -32.72
C GLN A 54 7.91 -19.03 -32.60
N VAL A 55 8.00 -17.82 -33.13
CA VAL A 55 9.14 -16.93 -32.88
C VAL A 55 8.89 -16.21 -31.55
N THR A 56 9.27 -16.85 -30.44
CA THR A 56 9.45 -16.15 -29.17
C THR A 56 10.75 -15.36 -29.22
N THR A 57 10.66 -14.11 -29.66
CA THR A 57 11.74 -13.14 -29.41
C THR A 57 11.75 -12.79 -27.93
N GLU A 58 12.71 -13.31 -27.17
CA GLU A 58 13.04 -12.68 -25.89
C GLU A 58 13.45 -11.23 -26.17
N ALA A 59 12.72 -10.28 -25.58
CA ALA A 59 13.11 -8.88 -25.67
C ALA A 59 14.47 -8.73 -24.97
N PRO A 60 15.43 -8.01 -25.56
CA PRO A 60 16.78 -7.90 -25.00
C PRO A 60 16.68 -7.34 -23.57
N ALA A 61 17.13 -8.14 -22.60
CA ALA A 61 17.12 -7.77 -21.20
C ALA A 61 17.85 -6.44 -21.03
N LYS A 62 17.12 -5.43 -20.57
CA LYS A 62 17.70 -4.13 -20.23
C LYS A 62 18.76 -4.39 -19.15
N VAL A 63 19.95 -3.80 -19.28
CA VAL A 63 21.01 -3.97 -18.28
C VAL A 63 20.53 -3.34 -16.97
N GLU A 64 19.97 -4.16 -16.09
CA GLU A 64 19.51 -3.73 -14.78
C GLU A 64 20.69 -3.63 -13.83
N LYS A 65 20.74 -2.52 -13.08
CA LYS A 65 21.76 -2.33 -12.05
C LYS A 65 21.40 -3.23 -10.86
N GLU A 66 22.14 -4.33 -10.71
CA GLU A 66 21.94 -5.25 -9.60
C GLU A 66 22.10 -4.52 -8.26
N SER A 67 21.01 -4.43 -7.50
CA SER A 67 20.99 -3.70 -6.23
C SER A 67 21.35 -4.61 -5.07
N LYS A 68 22.21 -4.12 -4.18
CA LYS A 68 22.53 -4.81 -2.91
C LYS A 68 21.41 -4.70 -1.86
N LYS A 69 20.33 -3.95 -2.17
CA LYS A 69 19.17 -3.72 -1.30
C LYS A 69 18.01 -4.63 -1.67
N MET A 70 17.08 -4.86 -0.75
CA MET A 70 15.82 -5.58 -0.98
C MET A 70 14.85 -4.73 -1.85
N GLU A 71 15.15 -4.58 -3.15
CA GLU A 71 14.33 -3.83 -4.10
C GLU A 71 13.25 -4.66 -4.80
N GLU A 72 13.34 -5.98 -4.71
CA GLU A 72 12.37 -6.92 -5.28
C GLU A 72 10.98 -6.74 -4.63
N GLY A 73 9.94 -6.59 -5.45
CA GLY A 73 8.57 -6.33 -4.98
C GLY A 73 8.34 -4.96 -4.33
N VAL A 74 9.31 -4.03 -4.34
CA VAL A 74 9.13 -2.70 -3.71
C VAL A 74 8.20 -1.81 -4.53
N ILE A 75 7.00 -1.59 -4.00
CA ILE A 75 5.97 -0.71 -4.56
C ILE A 75 6.23 0.73 -4.12
N VAL A 76 6.03 1.68 -5.05
CA VAL A 76 6.06 3.12 -4.78
C VAL A 76 4.89 3.84 -5.46
N ASN A 77 4.40 4.90 -4.83
CA ASN A 77 3.35 5.80 -5.33
C ASN A 77 2.01 5.12 -5.70
N LYS A 78 1.62 4.04 -4.99
CA LYS A 78 0.28 3.41 -5.13
C LYS A 78 -0.83 4.45 -4.89
N PHE A 79 -0.75 5.16 -3.77
CA PHE A 79 -1.68 6.24 -3.44
C PHE A 79 -1.06 7.61 -3.73
N LYS A 80 -1.73 8.39 -4.58
CA LYS A 80 -1.29 9.72 -5.01
C LYS A 80 -2.05 10.80 -4.22
N PRO A 81 -1.54 12.04 -4.12
CA PRO A 81 -2.19 13.10 -3.33
C PRO A 81 -3.60 13.49 -3.79
N LYS A 82 -3.97 13.18 -5.03
CA LYS A 82 -5.34 13.35 -5.56
C LYS A 82 -6.31 12.24 -5.13
N THR A 83 -5.78 11.06 -4.80
CA THR A 83 -6.52 9.84 -4.44
C THR A 83 -5.76 9.13 -3.31
N PRO A 84 -5.69 9.74 -2.12
CA PRO A 84 -5.04 9.14 -0.96
C PRO A 84 -5.83 7.91 -0.47
N TYR A 85 -5.13 7.00 0.20
CA TYR A 85 -5.79 5.99 1.04
C TYR A 85 -6.34 6.67 2.30
N ILE A 86 -7.51 6.24 2.77
CA ILE A 86 -8.12 6.73 4.01
C ILE A 86 -7.92 5.66 5.07
N GLY A 87 -6.92 5.85 5.94
CA GLY A 87 -6.68 4.98 7.09
C GLY A 87 -7.39 5.51 8.33
N ARG A 88 -7.44 4.71 9.40
CA ARG A 88 -7.96 5.13 10.72
C ARG A 88 -6.89 5.00 11.79
N CYS A 89 -6.84 5.96 12.70
CA CYS A 89 -5.96 5.87 13.86
C CYS A 89 -6.46 4.79 14.82
N LEU A 90 -5.58 3.87 15.18
CA LEU A 90 -5.83 2.82 16.15
C LEU A 90 -5.28 3.22 17.53
N LEU A 91 -4.09 3.80 17.56
CA LEU A 91 -3.45 4.34 18.76
C LEU A 91 -2.64 5.60 18.44
N ASN A 92 -2.50 6.47 19.43
CA ASN A 92 -1.63 7.64 19.39
C ASN A 92 -1.12 7.94 20.81
N THR A 93 0.18 7.76 21.05
CA THR A 93 0.77 7.75 22.39
C THR A 93 2.04 8.58 22.41
N LYS A 94 2.16 9.52 23.37
CA LYS A 94 3.41 10.25 23.60
C LYS A 94 4.48 9.29 24.14
N ILE A 95 5.64 9.25 23.49
CA ILE A 95 6.76 8.35 23.86
C ILE A 95 7.93 9.08 24.54
N THR A 96 7.90 10.42 24.57
CA THR A 96 8.83 11.26 25.35
C THR A 96 8.28 11.55 26.74
N GLY A 97 9.16 11.61 27.74
CA GLY A 97 8.84 12.10 29.09
C GLY A 97 8.34 13.55 29.11
N ASP A 98 7.79 13.96 30.24
CA ASP A 98 7.26 15.32 30.45
C ASP A 98 8.35 16.39 30.57
N ASP A 99 9.57 15.97 30.89
CA ASP A 99 10.80 16.76 30.99
C ASP A 99 11.50 17.00 29.63
N ALA A 100 11.06 16.32 28.56
CA ALA A 100 11.67 16.43 27.25
C ALA A 100 11.43 17.82 26.61
N PRO A 101 12.42 18.40 25.89
CA PRO A 101 12.31 19.74 25.27
C PRO A 101 11.33 19.81 24.08
N GLY A 102 10.56 18.75 23.83
CA GLY A 102 9.53 18.68 22.81
C GLY A 102 8.95 17.28 22.67
N GLU A 103 7.66 17.19 22.38
CA GLU A 103 6.95 15.93 22.34
C GLU A 103 7.27 15.10 21.10
N THR A 104 7.48 13.80 21.28
CA THR A 104 7.43 12.81 20.18
C THR A 104 6.37 11.77 20.47
N TRP A 105 5.60 11.42 19.44
CA TRP A 105 4.44 10.55 19.51
C TRP A 105 4.62 9.33 18.60
N HIS A 106 4.26 8.14 19.09
CA HIS A 106 4.11 6.92 18.31
C HIS A 106 2.63 6.71 18.01
N MET A 107 2.30 6.49 16.75
CA MET A 107 0.93 6.37 16.27
C MET A 107 0.81 5.26 15.24
N VAL A 108 -0.29 4.53 15.27
CA VAL A 108 -0.56 3.41 14.35
C VAL A 108 -1.87 3.65 13.63
N PHE A 109 -1.85 3.43 12.32
CA PHE A 109 -3.00 3.56 11.43
C PHE A 109 -3.36 2.21 10.81
N SER A 110 -4.66 1.93 10.65
CA SER A 110 -5.12 0.83 9.83
C SER A 110 -4.83 1.11 8.35
N THR A 111 -4.40 0.07 7.65
CA THR A 111 -4.17 0.05 6.20
C THR A 111 -4.94 -1.08 5.50
N GLU A 112 -5.52 -2.03 6.24
CA GLU A 112 -6.25 -3.19 5.71
C GLU A 112 -5.44 -4.07 4.74
N GLY A 113 -4.12 -3.90 4.68
CA GLY A 113 -3.22 -4.52 3.70
C GLY A 113 -3.09 -3.73 2.39
N GLU A 114 -3.84 -2.63 2.22
CA GLU A 114 -3.87 -1.84 1.00
C GLU A 114 -2.61 -0.99 0.78
N VAL A 115 -1.80 -0.73 1.80
CA VAL A 115 -0.55 0.05 1.71
C VAL A 115 0.65 -0.92 1.79
N PRO A 116 1.11 -1.52 0.68
CA PRO A 116 2.18 -2.53 0.67
C PRO A 116 3.55 -1.87 0.77
N TYR A 117 3.94 -1.41 1.95
CA TYR A 117 5.26 -0.85 2.21
C TYR A 117 6.29 -1.91 2.59
N LYS A 118 7.56 -1.53 2.50
CA LYS A 118 8.72 -2.28 3.03
C LYS A 118 9.55 -1.41 3.97
N GLU A 119 10.45 -2.04 4.71
CA GLU A 119 11.30 -1.38 5.70
C GLU A 119 12.10 -0.23 5.08
N GLY A 120 12.14 0.92 5.77
CA GLY A 120 12.85 2.11 5.30
C GLY A 120 12.11 2.96 4.27
N GLN A 121 10.92 2.55 3.82
CA GLN A 121 10.05 3.44 3.06
C GLN A 121 9.40 4.53 3.94
N SER A 122 8.79 5.52 3.29
CA SER A 122 8.01 6.58 3.91
C SER A 122 6.57 6.57 3.39
N ILE A 123 5.65 7.14 4.16
CA ILE A 123 4.32 7.55 3.68
C ILE A 123 4.18 9.07 3.74
N GLY A 124 3.35 9.62 2.85
CA GLY A 124 2.97 11.02 2.90
C GLY A 124 1.61 11.21 3.56
N VAL A 125 1.54 12.04 4.60
CA VAL A 125 0.28 12.40 5.27
C VAL A 125 -0.20 13.76 4.77
N ILE A 126 -1.48 13.83 4.39
CA ILE A 126 -2.20 15.07 4.09
C ILE A 126 -3.04 15.42 5.32
N ALA A 127 -2.70 16.52 6.00
CA ALA A 127 -3.48 17.02 7.13
C ALA A 127 -4.89 17.47 6.69
N ASP A 128 -5.82 17.49 7.65
CA ASP A 128 -7.14 18.10 7.47
C ASP A 128 -7.11 19.62 7.54
N GLY A 129 -8.16 20.25 7.02
CA GLY A 129 -8.23 21.70 6.83
C GLY A 129 -7.70 22.17 5.47
N VAL A 130 -7.56 23.49 5.35
CA VAL A 130 -7.15 24.18 4.13
C VAL A 130 -6.07 25.22 4.42
N ASP A 131 -5.25 25.50 3.42
CA ASP A 131 -4.26 26.59 3.48
C ASP A 131 -4.93 27.97 3.35
N LYS A 132 -4.11 29.03 3.46
CA LYS A 132 -4.52 30.44 3.30
C LYS A 132 -5.17 30.79 1.95
N ASN A 133 -5.15 29.87 0.98
CA ASN A 133 -5.76 30.02 -0.35
C ASN A 133 -6.99 29.10 -0.52
N ALA A 134 -7.54 28.58 0.58
CA ALA A 134 -8.61 27.59 0.61
C ALA A 134 -8.30 26.27 -0.12
N LYS A 135 -7.01 25.90 -0.26
CA LYS A 135 -6.59 24.64 -0.92
C LYS A 135 -6.23 23.58 0.12
N PRO A 136 -6.48 22.28 -0.13
CA PRO A 136 -6.03 21.21 0.75
C PRO A 136 -4.53 21.29 1.04
N HIS A 137 -4.12 21.00 2.27
CA HIS A 137 -2.72 21.05 2.67
C HIS A 137 -1.83 20.12 1.83
N LYS A 138 -0.62 20.57 1.49
CA LYS A 138 0.39 19.71 0.86
C LYS A 138 0.80 18.57 1.80
N LEU A 139 1.02 17.37 1.24
CA LEU A 139 1.51 16.21 1.99
C LEU A 139 2.84 16.51 2.68
N ARG A 140 3.07 15.90 3.85
CA ARG A 140 4.39 15.80 4.51
C ARG A 140 4.80 14.33 4.56
N LEU A 141 6.06 14.04 4.21
CA LEU A 141 6.60 12.69 4.28
C LEU A 141 7.05 12.36 5.71
N TYR A 142 6.74 11.14 6.14
CA TYR A 142 7.18 10.56 7.40
C TYR A 142 7.73 9.16 7.12
N SER A 143 8.94 8.89 7.61
CA SER A 143 9.53 7.55 7.58
C SER A 143 8.66 6.59 8.39
N ILE A 144 8.43 5.40 7.86
CA ILE A 144 7.63 4.38 8.52
C ILE A 144 8.44 3.82 9.69
N ALA A 145 7.79 3.69 10.85
CA ALA A 145 8.40 3.25 12.10
C ALA A 145 8.18 1.75 12.38
N SER A 146 7.32 1.08 11.62
CA SER A 146 7.04 -0.35 11.67
C SER A 146 7.83 -1.15 10.63
N SER A 147 7.98 -2.45 10.86
CA SER A 147 8.30 -3.43 9.81
C SER A 147 7.11 -3.61 8.87
N ALA A 148 7.29 -4.31 7.74
CA ALA A 148 6.24 -4.53 6.74
C ALA A 148 5.00 -5.27 7.28
N LEU A 149 5.14 -6.06 8.35
CA LEU A 149 4.02 -6.72 9.01
C LEU A 149 3.22 -5.79 9.94
N GLY A 150 3.70 -4.56 10.20
CA GLY A 150 3.10 -3.63 11.15
C GLY A 150 3.33 -4.03 12.61
N ASP A 151 3.01 -3.12 13.54
CA ASP A 151 3.18 -3.35 14.99
C ASP A 151 2.33 -4.52 15.53
N PHE A 152 1.30 -4.96 14.78
CA PHE A 152 0.42 -6.08 15.10
C PHE A 152 0.76 -7.39 14.37
N GLY A 153 1.76 -7.40 13.48
CA GLY A 153 2.21 -8.60 12.76
C GLY A 153 1.27 -9.11 11.64
N ASP A 154 0.20 -8.37 11.31
CA ASP A 154 -0.87 -8.81 10.39
C ASP A 154 -0.80 -8.18 8.98
N SER A 155 0.20 -7.33 8.73
CA SER A 155 0.36 -6.49 7.52
C SER A 155 -0.76 -5.49 7.24
N LYS A 156 -1.67 -5.24 8.20
CA LYS A 156 -2.82 -4.32 8.03
C LYS A 156 -2.67 -3.01 8.78
N THR A 157 -1.45 -2.69 9.24
CA THR A 157 -1.17 -1.46 9.97
C THR A 157 0.15 -0.80 9.53
N VAL A 158 0.23 0.52 9.73
CA VAL A 158 1.44 1.31 9.52
C VAL A 158 1.67 2.25 10.68
N SER A 159 2.91 2.31 11.18
CA SER A 159 3.28 3.09 12.36
C SER A 159 4.15 4.28 11.98
N LEU A 160 3.95 5.43 12.65
CA LEU A 160 4.79 6.62 12.51
C LEU A 160 5.36 7.07 13.86
N CYS A 161 6.57 7.64 13.83
CA CYS A 161 7.20 8.35 14.93
C CYS A 161 7.27 9.84 14.58
N VAL A 162 6.49 10.69 15.26
CA VAL A 162 6.25 12.08 14.88
C VAL A 162 6.62 13.02 16.03
N LYS A 163 7.57 13.92 15.80
CA LYS A 163 7.86 15.03 16.71
C LYS A 163 6.89 16.18 16.45
N ARG A 164 6.24 16.70 17.51
CA ARG A 164 5.42 17.91 17.42
C ARG A 164 6.34 19.10 17.10
N LEU A 165 6.06 19.79 16.00
CA LEU A 165 6.83 20.98 15.62
C LEU A 165 6.15 22.22 16.19
N VAL A 166 6.84 22.90 17.09
CA VAL A 166 6.51 24.23 17.62
C VAL A 166 7.79 25.05 17.59
N TYR A 167 7.74 26.27 17.06
CA TYR A 167 8.87 27.18 17.02
C TYR A 167 8.39 28.62 17.14
N THR A 168 9.24 29.52 17.63
CA THR A 168 8.98 30.96 17.66
C THR A 168 9.51 31.58 16.37
N ASN A 169 8.73 32.42 15.70
CA ASN A 169 9.20 33.16 14.53
C ASN A 169 9.98 34.43 14.93
N GLU A 170 10.56 35.13 13.96
CA GLU A 170 11.32 36.37 14.17
C GLU A 170 10.49 37.49 14.81
N ASN A 171 9.16 37.44 14.69
CA ASN A 171 8.22 38.39 15.29
C ASN A 171 7.85 38.02 16.76
N GLY A 172 8.39 36.93 17.32
CA GLY A 172 8.07 36.45 18.66
C GLY A 172 6.79 35.59 18.75
N GLU A 173 6.13 35.27 17.65
CA GLU A 173 4.90 34.49 17.62
C GLU A 173 5.18 32.98 17.63
N ILE A 174 4.41 32.22 18.41
CA ILE A 174 4.54 30.76 18.49
C ILE A 174 3.82 30.11 17.30
N VAL A 175 4.59 29.58 16.35
CA VAL A 175 4.09 28.90 15.15
C VAL A 175 4.05 27.39 15.37
N LYS A 176 2.88 26.79 15.10
CA LYS A 176 2.66 25.34 15.13
C LYS A 176 2.77 24.73 13.74
N GLY A 177 3.59 23.70 13.59
CA GLY A 177 3.71 22.94 12.34
C GLY A 177 2.43 22.16 12.05
N VAL A 178 1.72 22.52 10.97
CA VAL A 178 0.37 22.02 10.63
C VAL A 178 0.25 20.49 10.71
N CYS A 179 1.03 19.76 9.92
CA CYS A 179 0.86 18.29 9.80
C CYS A 179 1.33 17.52 11.04
N SER A 180 2.39 17.97 11.72
CA SER A 180 2.86 17.31 12.94
C SER A 180 1.94 17.56 14.14
N ASN A 181 1.35 18.76 14.28
CA ASN A 181 0.35 18.99 15.33
C ASN A 181 -0.94 18.19 15.03
N PHE A 182 -1.44 18.25 13.78
CA PHE A 182 -2.57 17.42 13.34
C PHE A 182 -2.39 15.93 13.71
N LEU A 183 -1.22 15.35 13.41
CA LEU A 183 -0.90 13.96 13.75
C LEU A 183 -0.76 13.70 15.26
N CYS A 184 -0.15 14.59 16.02
CA CYS A 184 -0.01 14.41 17.48
C CYS A 184 -1.32 14.64 18.25
N ASP A 185 -2.27 15.42 17.71
CA ASP A 185 -3.56 15.69 18.34
C ASP A 185 -4.65 14.64 17.98
N LEU A 186 -4.40 13.87 16.92
CA LEU A 186 -5.27 12.87 16.31
C LEU A 186 -5.73 11.79 17.32
N LYS A 187 -7.03 11.48 17.34
CA LYS A 187 -7.63 10.53 18.30
C LYS A 187 -7.90 9.16 17.65
N PRO A 188 -7.86 8.05 18.42
CA PRO A 188 -8.31 6.75 17.95
C PRO A 188 -9.71 6.81 17.33
N GLY A 189 -9.90 6.11 16.21
CA GLY A 189 -11.10 6.14 15.38
C GLY A 189 -11.15 7.23 14.31
N ALA A 190 -10.37 8.31 14.44
CA ALA A 190 -10.35 9.38 13.43
C ALA A 190 -9.60 8.96 12.15
N GLU A 191 -9.99 9.53 11.02
CA GLU A 191 -9.48 9.18 9.69
C GLU A 191 -8.21 9.99 9.34
N VAL A 192 -7.37 9.43 8.47
CA VAL A 192 -6.13 10.06 7.99
C VAL A 192 -5.89 9.78 6.51
N LYS A 193 -5.52 10.81 5.75
CA LYS A 193 -5.21 10.72 4.32
C LYS A 193 -3.73 10.35 4.11
N ILE A 194 -3.50 9.11 3.68
CA ILE A 194 -2.19 8.49 3.47
C ILE A 194 -1.87 8.41 1.97
N THR A 195 -0.62 8.67 1.62
CA THR A 195 -0.08 8.59 0.25
C THR A 195 1.24 7.81 0.24
N GLY A 196 1.64 7.28 -0.92
CA GLY A 196 2.81 6.42 -1.06
C GLY A 196 2.45 4.95 -1.25
N PRO A 197 3.27 3.99 -0.77
CA PRO A 197 4.58 4.19 -0.13
C PRO A 197 5.56 4.96 -1.03
N VAL A 198 6.62 5.54 -0.47
CA VAL A 198 7.67 6.24 -1.25
C VAL A 198 9.06 5.92 -0.74
N GLY A 199 10.04 6.08 -1.63
CA GLY A 199 11.46 5.87 -1.33
C GLY A 199 11.96 4.47 -1.65
N LYS A 200 13.23 4.40 -2.04
CA LYS A 200 14.04 3.18 -2.20
C LYS A 200 15.44 3.30 -1.55
N GLU A 201 15.82 4.49 -1.09
CA GLU A 201 17.20 4.74 -0.65
C GLU A 201 17.51 4.05 0.69
N MET A 202 16.56 4.03 1.62
CA MET A 202 16.73 3.46 2.95
C MET A 202 16.27 1.99 3.05
N LEU A 203 16.22 1.25 1.93
CA LEU A 203 15.86 -0.18 1.95
C LEU A 203 16.98 -1.02 2.61
N MET A 204 16.58 -2.11 3.30
CA MET A 204 17.50 -3.08 3.91
C MET A 204 18.44 -3.71 2.87
N PRO A 205 19.66 -4.14 3.26
CA PRO A 205 20.50 -4.98 2.41
C PRO A 205 19.82 -6.35 2.15
N ARG A 206 20.18 -6.98 1.02
CA ARG A 206 19.71 -8.33 0.66
C ARG A 206 20.44 -9.44 1.43
N ASP A 207 21.68 -9.21 1.81
CA ASP A 207 22.48 -10.17 2.57
C ASP A 207 22.08 -10.15 4.06
N PRO A 208 21.57 -11.26 4.63
CA PRO A 208 21.15 -11.31 6.04
C PRO A 208 22.34 -11.25 7.01
N ASN A 209 23.58 -11.52 6.56
CA ASN A 209 24.78 -11.47 7.38
C ASN A 209 25.50 -10.10 7.31
N ALA A 210 24.93 -9.12 6.59
CA ALA A 210 25.56 -7.83 6.40
C ALA A 210 25.64 -7.03 7.72
N THR A 211 26.78 -6.40 7.98
CA THR A 211 26.93 -5.45 9.09
C THR A 211 26.13 -4.16 8.80
N VAL A 212 24.99 -3.97 9.47
CA VAL A 212 24.13 -2.78 9.29
C VAL A 212 24.38 -1.75 10.40
N ILE A 213 25.20 -0.75 10.11
CA ILE A 213 25.45 0.39 11.01
C ILE A 213 24.35 1.44 10.80
N MET A 214 23.61 1.76 11.86
CA MET A 214 22.46 2.68 11.83
C MET A 214 22.75 3.94 12.63
N LEU A 215 22.73 5.10 11.98
CA LEU A 215 23.01 6.40 12.60
C LEU A 215 21.73 7.25 12.64
N ALA A 216 21.24 7.57 13.83
CA ALA A 216 19.94 8.19 14.04
C ALA A 216 20.00 9.44 14.93
N THR A 217 19.20 10.45 14.61
CA THR A 217 18.93 11.60 15.48
C THR A 217 17.43 11.88 15.55
N GLY A 218 16.88 11.97 16.77
CA GLY A 218 15.44 12.19 16.99
C GLY A 218 14.55 11.19 16.24
N THR A 219 13.57 11.70 15.49
CA THR A 219 12.66 10.88 14.67
C THR A 219 13.34 10.11 13.52
N GLY A 220 14.63 10.38 13.24
CA GLY A 220 15.44 9.57 12.33
C GLY A 220 15.60 8.11 12.76
N ILE A 221 15.20 7.75 14.00
CA ILE A 221 15.11 6.37 14.47
C ILE A 221 14.03 5.52 13.77
N ALA A 222 13.01 6.16 13.17
CA ALA A 222 11.85 5.47 12.59
C ALA A 222 12.19 4.30 11.63
N PRO A 223 12.94 4.50 10.52
CA PRO A 223 13.24 3.40 9.60
C PRO A 223 14.03 2.26 10.28
N PHE A 224 14.90 2.61 11.23
CA PHE A 224 15.70 1.63 11.98
C PHE A 224 14.87 0.84 12.98
N ARG A 225 13.80 1.39 13.55
CA ARG A 225 12.82 0.60 14.33
C ARG A 225 12.20 -0.48 13.45
N GLY A 226 11.81 -0.15 12.21
CA GLY A 226 11.29 -1.14 11.26
C GLY A 226 12.32 -2.23 10.89
N PHE A 227 13.59 -1.85 10.70
CA PHE A 227 14.69 -2.80 10.48
C PHE A 227 14.85 -3.75 11.67
N LEU A 228 14.97 -3.21 12.89
CA LEU A 228 15.20 -3.98 14.11
C LEU A 228 14.04 -4.93 14.44
N TRP A 229 12.79 -4.50 14.18
CA TRP A 229 11.62 -5.37 14.31
C TRP A 229 11.72 -6.59 13.39
N LYS A 230 12.02 -6.39 12.11
CA LYS A 230 12.20 -7.49 11.16
C LYS A 230 13.41 -8.38 11.45
N MET A 231 14.51 -7.80 11.92
CA MET A 231 15.73 -8.55 12.26
C MET A 231 15.59 -9.42 13.51
N PHE A 232 14.85 -8.97 14.54
CA PHE A 232 14.92 -9.56 15.87
C PHE A 232 13.58 -9.92 16.52
N PHE A 233 12.47 -9.29 16.11
CA PHE A 233 11.13 -9.53 16.69
C PHE A 233 10.21 -10.33 15.76
N GLU A 234 10.58 -10.49 14.48
CA GLU A 234 9.91 -11.36 13.52
C GLU A 234 10.73 -12.64 13.29
N LYS A 235 10.04 -13.76 13.04
CA LYS A 235 10.70 -15.02 12.65
C LYS A 235 10.73 -15.11 11.13
N HIS A 236 11.93 -15.06 10.57
CA HIS A 236 12.21 -15.28 9.14
C HIS A 236 13.21 -16.43 9.02
N GLU A 237 13.05 -17.30 8.02
CA GLU A 237 13.97 -18.45 7.82
C GLU A 237 15.37 -17.99 7.38
N ASP A 238 15.47 -16.80 6.78
CA ASP A 238 16.69 -16.20 6.26
C ASP A 238 17.60 -15.57 7.35
N TYR A 239 17.04 -15.25 8.52
CA TYR A 239 17.77 -14.64 9.64
C TYR A 239 18.08 -15.72 10.69
N LYS A 240 19.37 -15.89 11.00
CA LYS A 240 19.89 -16.89 11.96
C LYS A 240 20.50 -16.23 13.20
#